data_AF-A0A4U9W8W6-F1
#
_entry.id   AF-A0A4U9W8W6-F1
#
_cell.length_a   1.000
_cell.length_b   1.000
_cell.length_c   1.000
_cell.angle_alpha   90.00
_cell.angle_beta   90.00
_cell.angle_gamma   90.00
#
_symmetry.space_group_name_H-M   'P 1'
#
loop_
_entity.id
_entity.type
_entity.pdbx_description
1 polymer ?
#
loop_
_entity_poly.entity_id
_entity_poly.type
_entity_poly.pdbx_seq_one_letter_code
_entity_poly.pdbx_strand_id
1 'polypeptide(L)'
;MMVALSLLRELGPVVTALLFAGRAGSALTAEIGLMKATEQISSLEMMAIDPLRRIVAPRFWAGLISMPLLTIIFVAIGIWGGAIVGVDWKGIDSGFFWSAMQGAVECVRIYLTA
;
A
#
# COMPACT_ATOMS: atom_id res chain seq x y z
N MET A 1 -3.57 -23.24 6.33
CA MET A 1 -3.85 -22.21 5.31
C MET A 1 -4.46 -20.95 5.92
N MET A 2 -5.51 -21.08 6.75
CA MET A 2 -6.29 -19.96 7.27
C MET A 2 -5.47 -18.90 8.04
N VAL A 3 -4.55 -19.33 8.90
CA VAL A 3 -3.65 -18.42 9.66
C VAL A 3 -2.71 -17.64 8.73
N ALA A 4 -2.17 -18.27 7.68
CA ALA A 4 -1.26 -17.62 6.74
C ALA A 4 -1.97 -16.55 5.88
N LEU A 5 -3.22 -16.82 5.48
CA LEU A 5 -4.08 -15.87 4.76
C LEU A 5 -4.50 -14.69 5.63
N SER A 6 -4.86 -14.96 6.90
CA SER A 6 -5.18 -13.90 7.86
C SER A 6 -3.98 -13.00 8.13
N LEU A 7 -2.79 -13.59 8.31
CA LEU A 7 -1.54 -12.83 8.45
C LEU A 7 -1.23 -11.99 7.22
N LEU A 8 -1.40 -12.52 6.01
CA LEU A 8 -1.20 -11.75 4.76
C LEU A 8 -2.16 -10.56 4.64
N ARG A 9 -3.38 -10.66 5.19
CA ARG A 9 -4.39 -9.61 5.12
C ARG A 9 -4.15 -8.50 6.15
N GLU A 10 -3.70 -8.84 7.35
CA GLU A 10 -3.33 -7.88 8.40
C GLU A 10 -1.96 -7.23 8.10
N LEU A 11 -1.00 -8.02 7.64
CA LEU A 11 0.36 -7.56 7.32
C LEU A 11 0.44 -6.89 5.95
N GLY A 12 -0.47 -7.16 5.02
CA GLY A 12 -0.47 -6.58 3.68
C GLY A 12 -0.48 -5.04 3.70
N PRO A 13 -1.47 -4.39 4.36
CA PRO A 13 -1.51 -2.95 4.52
C PRO A 13 -0.31 -2.39 5.30
N VAL A 14 0.11 -3.08 6.36
CA VAL A 14 1.22 -2.62 7.22
C VAL A 14 2.55 -2.62 6.46
N VAL A 15 2.87 -3.72 5.77
CA VAL A 15 4.12 -3.86 5.00
C VAL A 15 4.11 -2.92 3.80
N THR A 16 2.98 -2.77 3.10
CA THR A 16 2.88 -1.80 2.00
C THR A 16 3.08 -0.37 2.46
N ALA A 17 2.50 0.02 3.60
CA ALA A 17 2.73 1.34 4.19
C ALA A 17 4.21 1.56 4.57
N LEU A 18 4.86 0.55 5.14
CA LEU A 18 6.28 0.61 5.52
C LEU A 18 7.18 0.79 4.28
N LEU A 19 6.93 0.01 3.23
CA LEU A 19 7.67 0.10 1.97
C LEU A 19 7.42 1.42 1.24
N PHE A 20 6.18 1.91 1.24
CA PHE A 20 5.83 3.21 0.69
C PHE A 20 6.55 4.34 1.43
N ALA A 21 6.54 4.33 2.76
CA ALA A 21 7.26 5.32 3.56
C ALA A 21 8.77 5.30 3.25
N GLY A 22 9.36 4.11 3.12
CA GLY A 22 10.77 3.96 2.79
C GLY A 22 11.16 4.48 1.40
N ARG A 23 10.38 4.18 0.35
CA ARG A 23 10.70 4.60 -1.02
C ARG A 23 10.09 5.95 -1.39
N ALA A 24 8.76 6.05 -1.41
CA ALA A 24 8.04 7.24 -1.84
C ALA A 24 8.20 8.39 -0.83
N GLY A 25 8.16 8.09 0.48
CA GLY A 25 8.37 9.09 1.54
C GLY A 25 9.77 9.72 1.50
N SER A 26 10.81 8.91 1.30
CA SER A 26 12.19 9.41 1.13
C SER A 26 12.34 10.28 -0.12
N ALA A 27 11.76 9.87 -1.25
CA ALA A 27 11.80 10.64 -2.50
C ALA A 27 11.09 11.99 -2.37
N LEU A 28 9.88 12.01 -1.78
CA LEU A 28 9.11 13.23 -1.54
C LEU A 28 9.87 14.20 -0.61
N THR A 29 10.50 13.67 0.44
CA THR A 29 11.29 14.48 1.38
C THR A 29 12.53 15.07 0.70
N ALA A 30 13.23 14.27 -0.12
CA ALA A 30 14.38 14.74 -0.89
C ALA A 30 13.99 15.83 -1.91
N GLU A 31 12.85 15.67 -2.58
CA GLU A 31 12.35 16.65 -3.55
C GLU A 31 12.00 17.99 -2.88
N ILE A 32 11.32 17.97 -1.73
CA ILE A 32 11.04 19.19 -0.94
C ILE A 32 12.34 19.79 -0.40
N GLY A 33 13.27 18.97 0.07
CA GLY A 33 14.59 19.40 0.55
C GLY A 33 15.40 20.10 -0.53
N LEU A 34 15.38 19.59 -1.76
CA LEU A 34 16.00 20.21 -2.93
C LEU A 34 15.33 21.54 -3.29
N MET A 35 14.00 21.60 -3.29
CA MET A 35 13.25 22.85 -3.53
C MET A 35 13.56 23.92 -2.48
N LYS A 36 13.78 23.50 -1.22
CA LYS A 36 14.21 24.41 -0.16
C LYS A 36 15.66 24.86 -0.34
N ALA A 37 16.59 23.94 -0.63
CA ALA A 37 18.01 24.25 -0.82
C ALA A 37 18.29 25.14 -2.04
N THR A 38 17.41 25.11 -3.04
CA THR A 38 17.48 25.95 -4.25
C THR A 38 16.63 27.21 -4.16
N GLU A 39 16.11 27.56 -2.97
CA GLU A 39 15.29 28.75 -2.71
C GLU A 39 13.98 28.84 -3.54
N GLN A 40 13.54 27.72 -4.14
CA GLN A 40 12.32 27.70 -4.96
C GLN A 40 11.07 27.98 -4.10
N ILE A 41 11.03 27.49 -2.86
CA ILE A 41 9.91 27.74 -1.94
C ILE A 41 9.81 29.24 -1.61
N SER A 42 10.94 29.87 -1.27
CA SER A 42 11.05 31.30 -0.97
C SER A 42 10.64 32.15 -2.18
N SER A 43 11.02 31.73 -3.40
CA SER A 43 10.61 32.43 -4.63
C SER A 43 9.09 32.41 -4.86
N LEU A 44 8.40 31.31 -4.49
CA LEU A 44 6.94 31.23 -4.60
C LEU A 44 6.25 32.17 -3.62
N GLU A 45 6.77 32.29 -2.40
CA GLU A 45 6.26 33.21 -1.38
C GLU A 45 6.42 34.67 -1.83
N MET A 46 7.54 35.03 -2.47
CA MET A 46 7.75 36.36 -3.06
C MET A 46 6.75 36.69 -4.19
N MET A 47 6.22 35.68 -4.86
CA MET A 47 5.16 35.83 -5.87
C MET A 47 3.74 35.84 -5.27
N ALA A 48 3.61 35.91 -3.94
CA ALA A 48 2.35 35.80 -3.20
C ALA A 48 1.58 34.49 -3.47
N ILE A 49 2.31 33.42 -3.81
CA ILE A 49 1.74 32.08 -4.02
C ILE A 49 2.00 31.24 -2.78
N ASP A 50 0.93 30.66 -2.21
CA ASP A 50 1.05 29.73 -1.08
C ASP A 50 1.74 28.41 -1.51
N PRO A 51 2.96 28.14 -1.02
CA PRO A 51 3.72 26.95 -1.40
C PRO A 51 3.12 25.66 -0.83
N LEU A 52 2.44 25.72 0.33
CA LEU A 52 1.83 24.55 0.97
C LEU A 52 0.69 24.01 0.11
N ARG A 53 -0.16 24.91 -0.37
CA ARG A 53 -1.29 24.53 -1.23
C ARG A 53 -0.85 24.11 -2.63
N ARG A 54 0.23 24.69 -3.16
CA ARG A 54 0.70 24.40 -4.52
C ARG A 54 1.56 23.14 -4.62
N ILE A 55 2.38 22.85 -3.60
CA ILE A 55 3.34 21.74 -3.63
C ILE A 55 2.86 20.56 -2.78
N VAL A 56 2.47 20.81 -1.52
CA VAL A 56 2.18 19.74 -0.56
C VAL A 56 0.81 19.12 -0.80
N ALA A 57 -0.23 19.94 -1.02
CA ALA A 57 -1.59 19.45 -1.23
C ALA A 57 -1.72 18.41 -2.37
N PRO A 58 -1.24 18.66 -3.61
CA PRO A 58 -1.38 17.66 -4.68
C PRO A 58 -0.62 16.36 -4.38
N ARG A 59 0.55 16.45 -3.74
CA ARG A 59 1.35 15.27 -3.34
C ARG A 59 0.66 14.45 -2.24
N PHE A 60 0.00 15.12 -1.30
CA PHE A 60 -0.77 14.46 -0.26
C PHE A 60 -1.94 13.65 -0.84
N TRP A 61 -2.71 14.26 -1.76
CA TRP A 61 -3.80 13.56 -2.44
C TRP A 61 -3.32 12.39 -3.30
N ALA A 62 -2.20 12.55 -4.02
CA ALA A 62 -1.59 11.46 -4.77
C ALA A 62 -1.19 10.29 -3.86
N GLY A 63 -0.56 10.59 -2.71
CA GLY A 63 -0.21 9.59 -1.69
C GLY A 63 -1.42 8.86 -1.15
N LEU A 64 -2.46 9.61 -0.76
CA LEU A 64 -3.70 9.07 -0.20
C LEU A 64 -4.42 8.10 -1.15
N ILE A 65 -4.45 8.41 -2.44
CA ILE A 65 -5.07 7.56 -3.47
C ILE A 65 -4.18 6.37 -3.80
N SER A 66 -2.86 6.57 -3.84
CA SER A 66 -1.91 5.52 -4.20
C SER A 66 -1.79 4.42 -3.15
N MET A 67 -1.91 4.74 -1.86
CA MET A 67 -1.81 3.79 -0.75
C MET A 67 -2.78 2.60 -0.86
N PRO A 68 -4.11 2.79 -0.90
CA PRO A 68 -5.05 1.69 -1.00
C PRO A 68 -4.89 0.89 -2.30
N LEU A 69 -4.54 1.57 -3.41
CA LEU A 69 -4.28 0.91 -4.69
C LEU A 69 -3.09 -0.06 -4.59
N LEU A 70 -1.99 0.38 -3.96
CA LEU A 70 -0.81 -0.45 -3.75
C LEU A 70 -1.09 -1.65 -2.83
N THR A 71 -1.87 -1.43 -1.77
CA THR A 71 -2.26 -2.49 -0.84
C THR A 71 -3.05 -3.59 -1.55
N ILE A 72 -4.00 -3.23 -2.43
CA ILE A 72 -4.78 -4.22 -3.21
C ILE A 72 -3.85 -5.07 -4.09
N ILE A 73 -2.92 -4.43 -4.80
CA ILE A 73 -1.96 -5.12 -5.68
C ILE A 73 -1.07 -6.07 -4.85
N PHE A 74 -0.58 -5.62 -3.71
CA PHE A 74 0.27 -6.42 -2.83
C PHE A 74 -0.44 -7.67 -2.31
N VAL A 75 -1.70 -7.53 -1.87
CA VAL A 75 -2.50 -8.66 -1.41
C VAL A 75 -2.79 -9.64 -2.55
N ALA A 76 -3.09 -9.15 -3.76
CA ALA A 76 -3.31 -10.00 -4.92
C ALA A 76 -2.08 -10.85 -5.27
N ILE A 77 -0.90 -10.22 -5.31
CA ILE A 77 0.38 -10.92 -5.56
C ILE A 77 0.70 -11.89 -4.42
N GLY A 78 0.44 -11.52 -3.16
CA GLY A 78 0.67 -12.37 -2.00
C GLY A 78 -0.18 -13.65 -2.03
N ILE A 79 -1.45 -13.54 -2.42
CA ILE A 79 -2.35 -14.69 -2.63
C ILE A 79 -1.81 -15.57 -3.76
N TRP A 80 -1.40 -14.98 -4.88
CA TRP A 80 -0.90 -15.72 -6.04
C TRP A 80 0.40 -16.47 -5.72
N GLY A 81 1.35 -15.83 -5.03
CA GLY A 81 2.57 -16.47 -4.54
C GLY A 81 2.28 -17.59 -3.53
N GLY A 82 1.29 -17.39 -2.65
CA GLY A 82 0.82 -18.43 -1.74
C GLY A 82 0.22 -19.64 -2.46
N ALA A 83 -0.50 -19.42 -3.56
CA ALA A 83 -1.07 -20.47 -4.39
C ALA A 83 0.02 -21.29 -5.10
N ILE A 84 1.04 -20.65 -5.67
CA ILE A 84 2.16 -21.35 -6.32
C ILE A 84 2.90 -22.25 -5.32
N VAL A 85 3.23 -21.73 -4.14
CA VAL A 85 3.96 -22.54 -3.13
C VAL A 85 3.05 -23.63 -2.54
N GLY A 86 1.77 -23.35 -2.35
CA GLY A 86 0.82 -24.30 -1.77
C GLY A 86 0.46 -25.44 -2.71
N VAL A 87 0.09 -25.12 -3.95
CA VAL A 87 -0.41 -26.07 -4.95
C VAL A 87 0.74 -26.69 -5.73
N ASP A 88 1.61 -25.87 -6.35
CA ASP A 88 2.63 -26.40 -7.27
C ASP A 88 3.81 -27.04 -6.54
N TRP A 89 4.25 -26.47 -5.41
CA TRP A 89 5.40 -27.01 -4.67
C TRP A 89 5.03 -28.06 -3.63
N LYS A 90 3.96 -27.82 -2.84
CA LYS A 90 3.54 -28.74 -1.78
C LYS A 90 2.50 -29.77 -2.23
N GLY A 91 1.99 -29.68 -3.45
CA GLY A 91 1.04 -30.65 -4.00
C GLY A 91 -0.32 -30.63 -3.31
N ILE A 92 -0.72 -29.49 -2.72
CA ILE A 92 -2.05 -29.35 -2.12
C ILE A 92 -3.09 -29.29 -3.25
N ASP A 93 -4.22 -29.98 -3.07
CA ASP A 93 -5.33 -29.91 -4.02
C ASP A 93 -5.80 -28.47 -4.23
N SER A 94 -5.86 -28.05 -5.50
CA SER A 94 -6.25 -26.69 -5.88
C SER A 94 -7.69 -26.38 -5.45
N GLY A 95 -8.61 -27.34 -5.59
CA GLY A 95 -10.00 -27.17 -5.15
C GLY A 95 -10.12 -26.91 -3.65
N PHE A 96 -9.36 -27.66 -2.84
CA PHE A 96 -9.25 -27.42 -1.41
C PHE A 96 -8.60 -26.07 -1.07
N PHE A 97 -7.58 -25.64 -1.80
CA PHE A 97 -6.93 -24.34 -1.60
C PHE A 97 -7.90 -23.17 -1.81
N TRP A 98 -8.61 -23.16 -2.95
CA TRP A 98 -9.53 -22.07 -3.30
C TRP A 98 -10.79 -22.05 -2.44
N SER A 99 -11.35 -23.22 -2.09
CA SER A 99 -12.51 -23.30 -1.20
C SER A 99 -12.19 -22.87 0.24
N ALA A 100 -11.05 -23.31 0.79
CA ALA A 100 -10.57 -22.86 2.09
C ALA A 100 -10.26 -21.35 2.11
N MET A 101 -9.81 -20.79 0.99
CA MET A 101 -9.58 -19.36 0.85
C MET A 101 -10.89 -18.56 0.81
N GLN A 102 -11.89 -18.99 0.04
CA GLN A 102 -13.19 -18.32 -0.05
C GLN A 102 -13.89 -18.28 1.32
N GLY A 103 -13.88 -19.39 2.07
CA GLY A 103 -14.43 -19.44 3.43
C GLY A 103 -13.72 -18.51 4.43
N ALA A 104 -12.40 -18.28 4.25
CA ALA A 104 -11.66 -17.32 5.07
C ALA A 104 -11.94 -15.85 4.70
N VAL A 105 -12.25 -15.58 3.43
CA VAL A 105 -12.54 -14.22 2.93
C VAL A 105 -13.92 -13.73 3.40
N GLU A 106 -14.92 -14.63 3.49
CA GLU A 106 -16.29 -14.29 3.92
C GLU A 106 -16.41 -13.96 5.42
N CYS A 107 -15.54 -14.52 6.28
CA CYS A 107 -15.53 -14.23 7.72
C CYS A 107 -15.23 -12.74 8.02
N VAL A 108 -14.57 -12.02 7.10
CA VAL A 108 -14.16 -10.62 7.30
C VAL A 108 -15.26 -9.60 6.93
N ARG A 109 -16.38 -10.02 6.35
CA ARG A 109 -17.51 -9.09 6.08
C ARG A 109 -18.32 -8.74 7.34
N ILE A 110 -18.07 -9.39 8.49
CA ILE A 110 -18.86 -9.16 9.71
C ILE A 110 -18.29 -8.05 10.62
N TYR A 111 -16.99 -7.74 10.58
CA TYR A 111 -16.39 -6.74 11.50
C TYR A 111 -16.23 -5.32 10.95
N LEU A 112 -16.47 -5.08 9.66
CA LEU A 112 -16.44 -3.73 9.05
C LEU A 112 -17.86 -3.15 8.81
N THR A 113 -18.91 -3.81 9.33
CA THR A 113 -20.30 -3.34 9.39
C THR A 113 -20.92 -3.65 10.76
N ALA A 114 -20.26 -3.23 11.84
CA ALA A 114 -20.83 -3.04 13.17
C ALA A 114 -20.09 -1.91 13.89
#